data_AF-A0A1G6HIC7-F1
#
_entry.id   AF-A0A1G6HIC7-F1
#
_cell.length_a   1.000
_cell.length_b   1.000
_cell.length_c   1.000
_cell.angle_alpha   90.00
_cell.angle_beta   90.00
_cell.angle_gamma   90.00
#
_symmetry.space_group_name_H-M   'P 1'
#
loop_
_entity.id
_entity.type
_entity.pdbx_description
1 polymer ?
#
loop_
_entity_poly.entity_id
_entity_poly.type
_entity_poly.pdbx_seq_one_letter_code
_entity_poly.pdbx_strand_id
1 'polypeptide(L)'
;MIYSDYSIQELNHTIPTVAHYADVTNTLSKNSFSIDDYIQKQISAKHLKNSLSDTYSAIYKHLNDAIIKQTDQMNQIFDLSKFTNRLKQISARVSSARCARSIRTALENAGAQIGQHPVAASDWGQTLEKIGYKKIDPAFDQPVEGDIYIIQRTRRHTYGHIAGYTGTQWVSDYKQPSYDVYHDPEATYAYYRLGMS
;
A
#
# COMPACT_ATOMS: atom_id res chain seq x y z
N MET A 1 73.78 17.42 -103.92
CA MET A 1 74.45 16.15 -103.54
C MET A 1 73.86 15.71 -102.20
N ILE A 2 72.96 14.73 -102.16
CA ILE A 2 73.09 13.31 -101.73
C ILE A 2 73.36 13.07 -100.21
N TYR A 3 72.32 12.58 -99.50
CA TYR A 3 72.16 11.56 -98.41
C TYR A 3 72.86 11.47 -97.02
N SER A 4 72.06 10.87 -96.11
CA SER A 4 72.30 9.80 -95.07
C SER A 4 72.77 10.17 -93.65
N ASP A 5 72.49 9.46 -92.53
CA ASP A 5 71.46 8.52 -92.00
C ASP A 5 71.85 8.11 -90.54
N TYR A 6 70.85 7.83 -89.66
CA TYR A 6 70.74 6.90 -88.48
C TYR A 6 71.61 6.85 -87.15
N SER A 7 70.86 6.81 -86.02
CA SER A 7 70.83 5.85 -84.85
C SER A 7 71.48 6.13 -83.45
N ILE A 8 70.95 5.42 -82.43
CA ILE A 8 70.67 5.66 -80.97
C ILE A 8 71.61 4.90 -79.97
N GLN A 9 71.77 5.39 -78.72
CA GLN A 9 71.85 4.56 -77.48
C GLN A 9 71.64 5.34 -76.13
N GLU A 10 71.40 4.62 -75.03
CA GLU A 10 70.43 4.79 -73.93
C GLU A 10 71.06 4.68 -72.50
N LEU A 11 70.45 5.23 -71.41
CA LEU A 11 70.15 4.57 -70.08
C LEU A 11 69.97 5.49 -68.82
N ASN A 12 69.04 5.07 -67.94
CA ASN A 12 68.35 5.71 -66.79
C ASN A 12 69.05 5.61 -65.40
N HIS A 13 68.67 6.44 -64.38
CA HIS A 13 68.06 5.99 -63.09
C HIS A 13 67.76 7.08 -62.00
N THR A 14 66.45 7.26 -61.72
CA THR A 14 65.69 7.43 -60.43
C THR A 14 65.88 8.56 -59.40
N ILE A 15 64.74 9.23 -59.13
CA ILE A 15 64.37 10.23 -58.11
C ILE A 15 64.13 9.58 -56.73
N PRO A 16 64.53 10.16 -55.58
CA PRO A 16 64.11 9.67 -54.27
C PRO A 16 62.60 9.86 -54.07
N THR A 17 61.94 8.72 -53.86
CA THR A 17 60.49 8.48 -53.82
C THR A 17 59.77 8.96 -52.57
N VAL A 18 58.43 9.01 -52.69
CA VAL A 18 57.30 9.24 -51.76
C VAL A 18 57.37 8.51 -50.38
N ALA A 19 58.45 7.81 -50.05
CA ALA A 19 58.55 6.92 -48.89
C ALA A 19 58.79 7.61 -47.53
N HIS A 20 59.13 8.90 -47.48
CA HIS A 20 59.43 9.58 -46.21
C HIS A 20 58.22 10.29 -45.55
N TYR A 21 57.08 10.40 -46.25
CA TYR A 21 55.82 10.92 -45.69
C TYR A 21 54.82 9.81 -45.31
N ALA A 22 55.11 8.55 -45.64
CA ALA A 22 54.22 7.41 -45.35
C ALA A 22 54.36 6.87 -43.91
N ASP A 23 55.39 7.30 -43.15
CA ASP A 23 55.68 6.71 -41.84
C ASP A 23 54.96 7.42 -40.67
N VAL A 24 54.56 8.69 -40.86
CA VAL A 24 53.78 9.44 -39.85
C VAL A 24 52.28 9.13 -39.94
N THR A 25 51.80 8.66 -41.09
CA THR A 25 50.38 8.30 -41.30
C THR A 25 50.06 6.86 -40.91
N ASN A 26 51.05 5.97 -40.78
CA ASN A 26 50.84 4.57 -40.42
C ASN A 26 50.95 4.30 -38.91
N THR A 27 51.64 5.16 -38.15
CA THR A 27 51.70 5.06 -36.67
C THR A 27 50.48 5.65 -35.97
N LEU A 28 49.70 6.51 -36.63
CA LEU A 28 48.44 7.04 -36.08
C LEU A 28 47.21 6.17 -36.42
N SER A 29 47.30 5.29 -37.42
CA SER A 29 46.21 4.39 -37.84
C SER A 29 46.03 3.16 -36.94
N LYS A 30 47.06 2.76 -36.18
CA LYS A 30 47.02 1.52 -35.38
C LYS A 30 46.59 1.71 -33.92
N ASN A 31 46.42 2.95 -33.47
CA ASN A 31 45.93 3.29 -32.13
C ASN A 31 44.73 4.25 -32.14
N SER A 32 44.11 4.51 -33.29
CA SER A 32 42.84 5.23 -33.30
C SER A 32 41.74 4.27 -32.87
N PHE A 33 41.38 4.30 -31.60
CA PHE A 33 40.05 3.88 -31.17
C PHE A 33 39.07 4.62 -32.10
N SER A 34 38.39 3.90 -33.00
CA SER A 34 37.55 4.54 -34.01
C SER A 34 36.54 5.41 -33.28
N ILE A 35 36.46 6.69 -33.65
CA ILE A 35 35.58 7.66 -33.00
C ILE A 35 34.13 7.17 -33.07
N ASP A 36 33.76 6.50 -34.16
CA ASP A 36 32.45 5.88 -34.34
C ASP A 36 32.20 4.74 -33.34
N ASP A 37 33.21 3.90 -33.08
CA ASP A 37 33.11 2.81 -32.09
C ASP A 37 32.97 3.36 -30.66
N TYR A 38 33.71 4.42 -30.34
CA TYR A 38 33.56 5.14 -29.07
C TYR A 38 32.15 5.72 -28.92
N ILE A 39 31.62 6.39 -29.95
CA ILE A 39 30.27 6.97 -29.94
C ILE A 39 29.20 5.89 -29.78
N GLN A 40 29.30 4.77 -30.51
CA GLN A 40 28.35 3.66 -30.39
C GLN A 40 28.39 3.03 -29.00
N LYS A 41 29.58 2.90 -28.39
CA LYS A 41 29.72 2.41 -27.01
C LYS A 41 29.09 3.36 -25.98
N GLN A 42 29.22 4.68 -26.16
CA GLN A 42 28.60 5.67 -25.28
C GLN A 42 27.07 5.71 -25.43
N ILE A 43 26.56 5.63 -26.66
CA ILE A 43 25.13 5.52 -26.96
C ILE A 43 24.56 4.25 -26.31
N SER A 44 25.21 3.10 -26.52
CA SER A 44 24.81 1.82 -25.92
C SER A 44 24.81 1.87 -24.39
N ALA A 45 25.83 2.48 -23.77
CA ALA A 45 25.89 2.66 -22.32
C ALA A 45 24.79 3.59 -21.79
N LYS A 46 24.42 4.64 -22.53
CA LYS A 46 23.30 5.53 -22.19
C LYS A 46 21.96 4.79 -22.30
N HIS A 47 21.76 3.98 -23.34
CA HIS A 47 20.57 3.14 -23.46
C HIS A 47 20.47 2.10 -22.34
N LEU A 48 21.59 1.48 -21.93
CA LEU A 48 21.60 0.58 -20.77
C LEU A 48 21.20 1.33 -19.49
N LYS A 49 21.74 2.52 -19.25
CA LYS A 49 21.38 3.32 -18.06
C LYS A 49 19.90 3.71 -18.05
N ASN A 50 19.35 4.09 -19.20
CA ASN A 50 17.93 4.41 -19.34
C ASN A 50 17.06 3.16 -19.12
N SER A 51 17.41 2.03 -19.77
CA SER A 51 16.73 0.75 -19.58
C SER A 51 16.75 0.29 -18.12
N LEU A 52 17.88 0.46 -17.42
CA LEU A 52 17.98 0.18 -15.99
C LEU A 52 17.05 1.10 -15.20
N SER A 53 17.05 2.41 -15.45
CA SER A 53 16.16 3.38 -14.81
C SER A 53 14.67 3.06 -15.02
N ASP A 54 14.30 2.67 -16.24
CA ASP A 54 12.92 2.29 -16.59
C ASP A 54 12.53 0.98 -15.87
N THR A 55 13.44 0.02 -15.82
CA THR A 55 13.25 -1.26 -15.11
C THR A 55 13.08 -1.02 -13.61
N TYR A 56 13.93 -0.18 -12.99
CA TYR A 56 13.77 0.22 -11.60
C TYR A 56 12.41 0.89 -11.37
N SER A 57 12.04 1.86 -12.20
CA SER A 57 10.75 2.57 -12.06
C SER A 57 9.55 1.64 -12.17
N ALA A 58 9.59 0.68 -13.10
CA ALA A 58 8.56 -0.35 -13.24
C ALA A 58 8.48 -1.25 -12.00
N ILE A 59 9.62 -1.74 -11.50
CA ILE A 59 9.68 -2.56 -10.28
C ILE A 59 9.14 -1.79 -9.07
N TYR A 60 9.56 -0.53 -8.88
CA TYR A 60 9.06 0.31 -7.79
C TYR A 60 7.54 0.51 -7.88
N LYS A 61 7.01 0.77 -9.07
CA LYS A 61 5.56 0.88 -9.27
C LYS A 61 4.83 -0.42 -8.92
N HIS A 62 5.31 -1.56 -9.43
CA HIS A 62 4.69 -2.86 -9.14
C HIS A 62 4.73 -3.22 -7.66
N LEU A 63 5.83 -2.92 -6.96
CA LEU A 63 5.94 -3.13 -5.52
C LEU A 63 4.98 -2.22 -4.74
N ASN A 64 4.89 -0.95 -5.12
CA ASN A 64 3.95 -0.02 -4.50
C ASN A 64 2.49 -0.44 -4.75
N ASP A 65 2.14 -0.84 -5.97
CA ASP A 65 0.80 -1.33 -6.30
C ASP A 65 0.46 -2.61 -5.51
N ALA A 66 1.43 -3.51 -5.32
CA ALA A 66 1.25 -4.72 -4.51
C ALA A 66 1.09 -4.41 -3.02
N ILE A 67 1.89 -3.48 -2.47
CA ILE A 67 1.77 -3.01 -1.09
C ILE A 67 0.43 -2.32 -0.87
N ILE A 68 0.02 -1.41 -1.77
CA ILE A 68 -1.27 -0.73 -1.72
C ILE A 68 -2.40 -1.76 -1.77
N LYS A 69 -2.35 -2.72 -2.69
CA LYS A 69 -3.37 -3.78 -2.79
C LYS A 69 -3.42 -4.63 -1.53
N GLN A 70 -2.28 -4.98 -0.94
CA GLN A 70 -2.22 -5.76 0.29
C GLN A 70 -2.73 -4.97 1.51
N THR A 71 -2.37 -3.69 1.62
CA THR A 71 -2.87 -2.76 2.63
C THR A 71 -4.37 -2.53 2.47
N ASP A 72 -4.86 -2.38 1.24
CA ASP A 72 -6.29 -2.30 0.95
C ASP A 72 -6.98 -3.61 1.33
N GLN A 73 -6.46 -4.78 0.96
CA GLN A 73 -7.05 -6.06 1.36
C GLN A 73 -7.09 -6.24 2.89
N MET A 74 -6.10 -5.73 3.63
CA MET A 74 -6.09 -5.70 5.10
C MET A 74 -7.11 -4.68 5.66
N ASN A 75 -7.21 -3.49 5.06
CA ASN A 75 -8.22 -2.48 5.39
C ASN A 75 -9.65 -2.85 4.97
N GLN A 76 -9.83 -3.87 4.12
CA GLN A 76 -11.12 -4.33 3.60
C GLN A 76 -11.74 -5.48 4.41
N ILE A 77 -11.10 -5.96 5.49
CA ILE A 77 -11.66 -7.04 6.34
C ILE A 77 -12.85 -6.53 7.18
N PHE A 78 -12.89 -5.23 7.51
CA PHE A 78 -13.96 -4.63 8.29
C PHE A 78 -14.24 -3.18 7.85
N ASP A 79 -15.40 -2.96 7.27
CA ASP A 79 -15.87 -1.65 6.80
C ASP A 79 -16.56 -0.90 7.93
N LEU A 80 -15.80 -0.05 8.63
CA LEU A 80 -16.30 0.71 9.76
C LEU A 80 -17.52 1.59 9.41
N SER A 81 -17.56 2.14 8.19
CA SER A 81 -18.68 2.96 7.72
C SER A 81 -19.96 2.13 7.61
N LYS A 82 -19.88 0.89 7.10
CA LYS A 82 -21.05 -0.02 7.08
C LYS A 82 -21.54 -0.35 8.49
N PHE A 83 -20.64 -0.60 9.44
CA PHE A 83 -21.00 -0.86 10.83
C PHE A 83 -21.82 0.30 11.40
N THR A 84 -21.30 1.52 11.34
CA THR A 84 -21.97 2.67 11.94
C THR A 84 -23.20 3.10 11.16
N ASN A 85 -23.22 2.96 9.83
CA ASN A 85 -24.42 3.20 9.02
C ASN A 85 -25.55 2.23 9.36
N ARG A 86 -25.23 0.95 9.61
CA ARG A 86 -26.22 -0.02 10.07
C ARG A 86 -26.81 0.37 11.43
N LEU A 87 -25.99 0.87 12.36
CA LEU A 87 -26.47 1.38 13.65
C LEU A 87 -27.32 2.64 13.48
N LYS A 88 -26.93 3.58 12.60
CA LYS A 88 -27.70 4.81 12.33
C LYS A 88 -29.13 4.52 11.84
N GLN A 89 -29.35 3.40 11.16
CA GLN A 89 -30.67 2.94 10.69
C GLN A 89 -31.62 2.47 11.82
N ILE A 90 -31.11 2.19 13.02
CA ILE A 90 -31.95 1.78 14.14
C ILE A 90 -32.77 2.97 14.61
N SER A 91 -34.09 2.90 14.48
CA SER A 91 -35.01 3.99 14.87
C SER A 91 -35.57 3.85 16.28
N ALA A 92 -35.46 2.67 16.89
CA ALA A 92 -35.99 2.38 18.22
C ALA A 92 -35.39 3.32 19.28
N ARG A 93 -36.23 3.72 20.25
CA ARG A 93 -35.87 4.59 21.38
C ARG A 93 -35.90 3.90 22.73
N VAL A 94 -36.32 2.64 22.75
CA VAL A 94 -36.39 1.78 23.93
C VAL A 94 -35.80 0.42 23.59
N SER A 95 -35.14 -0.23 24.56
CA SER A 95 -34.50 -1.52 24.34
C SER A 95 -35.53 -2.62 24.08
N SER A 96 -35.16 -3.54 23.20
CA SER A 96 -35.85 -4.80 22.93
C SER A 96 -35.15 -6.00 23.59
N ALA A 97 -34.16 -5.74 24.47
CA ALA A 97 -33.27 -6.73 25.08
C ALA A 97 -32.49 -7.59 24.05
N ARG A 98 -32.13 -6.98 22.91
CA ARG A 98 -31.42 -7.65 21.79
C ARG A 98 -30.12 -6.94 21.42
N CYS A 99 -29.52 -6.19 22.33
CA CYS A 99 -28.30 -5.40 22.10
C CYS A 99 -27.17 -6.22 21.45
N ALA A 100 -26.83 -7.38 22.02
CA ALA A 100 -25.80 -8.28 21.47
C ALA A 100 -26.11 -8.73 20.02
N ARG A 101 -27.36 -9.10 19.73
CA ARG A 101 -27.79 -9.49 18.38
C ARG A 101 -27.71 -8.33 17.40
N SER A 102 -28.10 -7.13 17.83
CA SER A 102 -28.07 -5.92 17.02
C SER A 102 -26.63 -5.57 16.62
N ILE A 103 -25.73 -5.51 17.60
CA ILE A 103 -24.31 -5.24 17.39
C ILE A 103 -23.67 -6.31 16.50
N ARG A 104 -23.92 -7.60 16.76
CA ARG A 104 -23.47 -8.69 15.87
C ARG A 104 -23.87 -8.45 14.42
N THR A 105 -25.15 -8.17 14.17
CA THR A 105 -25.68 -7.99 12.82
C THR A 105 -25.03 -6.78 12.13
N ALA A 106 -24.74 -5.72 12.87
CA ALA A 106 -24.03 -4.55 12.34
C ALA A 106 -22.56 -4.88 12.01
N LEU A 107 -21.87 -5.63 12.87
CA LEU A 107 -20.50 -6.08 12.63
C LEU A 107 -20.43 -7.01 11.41
N GLU A 108 -21.32 -7.99 11.31
CA GLU A 108 -21.43 -8.89 10.14
C GLU A 108 -21.72 -8.11 8.85
N ASN A 109 -22.59 -7.08 8.92
CA ASN A 109 -22.86 -6.20 7.77
C ASN A 109 -21.63 -5.40 7.33
N ALA A 110 -20.71 -5.11 8.25
CA ALA A 110 -19.42 -4.49 7.98
C ALA A 110 -18.37 -5.48 7.45
N GLY A 111 -18.70 -6.76 7.29
CA GLY A 111 -17.77 -7.78 6.80
C GLY A 111 -17.05 -8.55 7.90
N ALA A 112 -17.33 -8.29 9.18
CA ALA A 112 -16.76 -9.07 10.27
C ALA A 112 -17.19 -10.55 10.14
N GLN A 113 -16.21 -11.44 10.11
CA GLN A 113 -16.45 -12.88 10.12
C GLN A 113 -16.64 -13.37 11.56
N ILE A 114 -17.89 -13.33 12.03
CA ILE A 114 -18.26 -13.78 13.37
C ILE A 114 -18.73 -15.23 13.29
N GLY A 115 -17.90 -16.16 13.76
CA GLY A 115 -18.26 -17.57 13.90
C GLY A 115 -19.12 -17.82 15.15
N GLN A 116 -18.68 -18.74 16.01
CA GLN A 116 -19.30 -18.90 17.33
C GLN A 116 -19.17 -17.61 18.14
N HIS A 117 -20.28 -17.16 18.72
CA HIS A 117 -20.35 -15.93 19.51
C HIS A 117 -21.18 -16.14 20.78
N PRO A 118 -20.92 -15.38 21.85
CA PRO A 118 -21.69 -15.48 23.07
C PRO A 118 -23.12 -14.92 22.90
N VAL A 119 -24.02 -15.37 23.77
CA VAL A 119 -25.37 -14.81 23.92
C VAL A 119 -25.33 -13.55 24.77
N ALA A 120 -24.60 -13.58 25.89
CA ALA A 120 -24.50 -12.46 26.83
C ALA A 120 -23.63 -11.34 26.24
N ALA A 121 -24.10 -10.11 26.34
CA ALA A 121 -23.37 -8.92 25.88
C ALA A 121 -22.04 -8.73 26.61
N SER A 122 -22.00 -9.03 27.90
CA SER A 122 -20.80 -8.95 28.75
C SER A 122 -19.61 -9.79 28.25
N ASP A 123 -19.88 -10.86 27.50
CA ASP A 123 -18.85 -11.81 27.04
C ASP A 123 -18.28 -11.47 25.64
N TRP A 124 -18.74 -10.39 25.00
CA TRP A 124 -18.37 -10.06 23.62
C TRP A 124 -16.92 -9.60 23.43
N GLY A 125 -16.19 -9.28 24.51
CA GLY A 125 -14.84 -8.72 24.43
C GLY A 125 -13.88 -9.54 23.56
N GLN A 126 -13.78 -10.84 23.80
CA GLN A 126 -12.89 -11.72 23.02
C GLN A 126 -13.31 -11.83 21.54
N THR A 127 -14.62 -11.77 21.25
CA THR A 127 -15.13 -11.75 19.87
C THR A 127 -14.71 -10.48 19.15
N LEU A 128 -14.79 -9.33 19.82
CA LEU A 128 -14.36 -8.04 19.27
C LEU A 128 -12.84 -8.04 19.00
N GLU A 129 -12.04 -8.56 19.93
CA GLU A 129 -10.58 -8.63 19.78
C GLU A 129 -10.15 -9.47 18.58
N LYS A 130 -10.83 -10.59 18.32
CA LYS A 130 -10.58 -11.45 17.15
C LYS A 130 -10.82 -10.76 15.81
N ILE A 131 -11.68 -9.73 15.78
CA ILE A 131 -12.00 -8.97 14.57
C ILE A 131 -11.29 -7.61 14.52
N GLY A 132 -10.22 -7.45 15.30
CA GLY A 132 -9.31 -6.30 15.20
C GLY A 132 -9.59 -5.14 16.16
N TYR A 133 -10.60 -5.25 17.02
CA TYR A 133 -10.76 -4.29 18.10
C TYR A 133 -9.69 -4.48 19.18
N LYS A 134 -9.33 -3.40 19.85
CA LYS A 134 -8.44 -3.40 21.00
C LYS A 134 -9.19 -2.82 22.18
N LYS A 135 -9.07 -3.48 23.33
CA LYS A 135 -9.53 -2.91 24.60
C LYS A 135 -8.69 -1.68 24.92
N ILE A 136 -9.35 -0.57 25.21
CA ILE A 136 -8.72 0.70 25.60
C ILE A 136 -9.34 1.21 26.90
N ASP A 137 -8.71 2.23 27.49
CA ASP A 137 -9.30 2.94 28.62
C ASP A 137 -10.61 3.64 28.19
N PRO A 138 -11.63 3.68 29.07
CA PRO A 138 -12.89 4.32 28.74
C PRO A 138 -12.71 5.79 28.34
N ALA A 139 -13.28 6.17 27.20
CA ALA A 139 -13.26 7.53 26.66
C ALA A 139 -14.68 8.04 26.38
N PHE A 140 -15.59 7.89 27.35
CA PHE A 140 -17.00 8.23 27.15
C PHE A 140 -17.29 9.71 26.90
N ASP A 141 -16.38 10.60 27.33
CA ASP A 141 -16.49 12.05 27.09
C ASP A 141 -15.99 12.46 25.69
N GLN A 142 -15.18 11.61 25.05
CA GLN A 142 -14.63 11.83 23.70
C GLN A 142 -14.67 10.52 22.88
N PRO A 143 -15.87 9.95 22.65
CA PRO A 143 -16.01 8.74 21.87
C PRO A 143 -15.72 9.01 20.39
N VAL A 144 -15.14 8.03 19.72
CA VAL A 144 -14.82 8.06 18.29
C VAL A 144 -15.80 7.14 17.55
N GLU A 145 -16.18 7.52 16.33
CA GLU A 145 -17.06 6.71 15.50
C GLU A 145 -16.51 5.28 15.39
N GLY A 146 -17.36 4.29 15.68
CA GLY A 146 -16.98 2.88 15.68
C GLY A 146 -16.61 2.29 17.03
N ASP A 147 -16.41 3.12 18.05
CA ASP A 147 -16.14 2.64 19.40
C ASP A 147 -17.28 1.76 19.90
N ILE A 148 -16.94 0.73 20.68
CA ILE A 148 -17.90 -0.18 21.30
C ILE A 148 -17.62 -0.21 22.79
N TYR A 149 -18.65 -0.05 23.61
CA TYR A 149 -18.54 -0.38 25.03
C TYR A 149 -19.40 -1.59 25.38
N ILE A 150 -18.97 -2.27 26.43
CA ILE A 150 -19.66 -3.39 27.06
C ILE A 150 -19.86 -3.05 28.54
N ILE A 151 -21.08 -3.19 29.05
CA ILE A 151 -21.37 -3.20 30.49
C ILE A 151 -21.29 -4.65 30.95
N GLN A 152 -20.48 -4.90 31.97
CA GLN A 152 -20.35 -6.22 32.57
C GLN A 152 -21.62 -6.62 33.32
N ARG A 153 -21.74 -7.94 33.56
CA ARG A 153 -22.86 -8.48 34.31
C ARG A 153 -22.87 -7.92 35.74
N THR A 154 -24.03 -7.48 36.20
CA THR A 154 -24.28 -7.15 37.61
C THR A 154 -25.34 -8.08 38.17
N ARG A 155 -25.65 -7.98 39.47
CA ARG A 155 -26.73 -8.75 40.09
C ARG A 155 -28.09 -8.45 39.45
N ARG A 156 -28.28 -7.24 38.91
CA ARG A 156 -29.51 -6.77 38.25
C ARG A 156 -29.50 -7.02 36.74
N HIS A 157 -28.32 -7.03 36.14
CA HIS A 157 -28.14 -7.11 34.68
C HIS A 157 -27.27 -8.32 34.31
N THR A 158 -27.87 -9.51 34.33
CA THR A 158 -27.13 -10.79 34.23
C THR A 158 -26.46 -11.04 32.88
N TYR A 159 -26.96 -10.46 31.80
CA TYR A 159 -26.37 -10.57 30.46
C TYR A 159 -25.40 -9.43 30.12
N GLY A 160 -25.40 -8.34 30.91
CA GLY A 160 -24.70 -7.09 30.58
C GLY A 160 -25.34 -6.33 29.42
N HIS A 161 -24.60 -5.36 28.87
CA HIS A 161 -25.02 -4.53 27.74
C HIS A 161 -23.88 -4.33 26.75
N ILE A 162 -24.20 -4.04 25.48
CA ILE A 162 -23.21 -3.70 24.46
C ILE A 162 -23.79 -2.66 23.49
N ALA A 163 -23.02 -1.63 23.17
CA ALA A 163 -23.43 -0.57 22.24
C ALA A 163 -22.24 -0.04 21.43
N GLY A 164 -22.50 0.42 20.21
CA GLY A 164 -21.53 1.08 19.34
C GLY A 164 -21.81 2.58 19.18
N TYR A 165 -20.77 3.39 18.99
CA TYR A 165 -20.87 4.83 18.76
C TYR A 165 -20.94 5.14 17.26
N THR A 166 -21.96 5.89 16.85
CA THR A 166 -22.18 6.24 15.44
C THR A 166 -21.39 7.46 14.96
N GLY A 167 -20.55 8.04 15.82
CA GLY A 167 -19.97 9.37 15.63
C GLY A 167 -20.80 10.49 16.26
N THR A 168 -22.09 10.23 16.56
CA THR A 168 -22.99 11.21 17.17
C THR A 168 -23.79 10.67 18.36
N GLN A 169 -24.00 9.36 18.45
CA GLN A 169 -24.80 8.77 19.53
C GLN A 169 -24.42 7.30 19.77
N TRP A 170 -24.59 6.85 21.02
CA TRP A 170 -24.52 5.44 21.38
C TRP A 170 -25.77 4.68 20.93
N VAL A 171 -25.57 3.56 20.24
CA VAL A 171 -26.65 2.73 19.71
C VAL A 171 -26.36 1.25 19.98
N SER A 172 -27.35 0.56 20.52
CA SER A 172 -27.32 -0.89 20.72
C SER A 172 -28.38 -1.57 19.85
N ASP A 173 -29.49 -2.02 20.45
CA ASP A 173 -30.74 -2.33 19.77
C ASP A 173 -31.71 -1.14 19.74
N TYR A 174 -31.31 -0.02 20.34
CA TYR A 174 -32.01 1.27 20.33
C TYR A 174 -31.02 2.43 20.42
N LYS A 175 -31.48 3.64 20.08
CA LYS A 175 -30.73 4.89 20.25
C LYS A 175 -30.73 5.33 21.70
N GLN A 176 -29.55 5.53 22.28
CA GLN A 176 -29.40 5.76 23.71
C GLN A 176 -29.10 7.23 24.03
N PRO A 177 -29.66 7.80 25.11
CA PRO A 177 -29.30 9.15 25.55
C PRO A 177 -27.84 9.26 26.00
N SER A 178 -27.29 8.22 26.62
CA SER A 178 -25.91 8.16 27.11
C SER A 178 -25.38 6.71 27.13
N TYR A 179 -24.14 6.53 27.59
CA TYR A 179 -23.55 5.21 27.84
C TYR A 179 -24.05 4.56 29.13
N ASP A 180 -24.43 5.37 30.13
CA ASP A 180 -24.97 4.92 31.42
C ASP A 180 -26.46 4.59 31.30
N VAL A 181 -26.76 3.43 30.72
CA VAL A 181 -28.16 2.99 30.46
C VAL A 181 -28.84 2.35 31.66
N TYR A 182 -28.08 1.92 32.65
CA TYR A 182 -28.61 1.23 33.83
C TYR A 182 -28.72 2.15 35.05
N HIS A 183 -27.97 3.28 35.07
CA HIS A 183 -27.85 4.12 36.25
C HIS A 183 -27.48 3.29 37.50
N ASP A 184 -26.68 2.24 37.28
CA ASP A 184 -26.28 1.27 38.28
C ASP A 184 -24.85 1.60 38.72
N PRO A 185 -24.62 2.01 39.97
CA PRO A 185 -23.27 2.33 40.45
C PRO A 185 -22.33 1.11 40.49
N GLU A 186 -22.88 -0.12 40.42
CA GLU A 186 -22.09 -1.35 40.33
C GLU A 186 -21.70 -1.69 38.88
N ALA A 187 -22.20 -0.94 37.89
CA ALA A 187 -21.88 -1.18 36.49
C ALA A 187 -20.39 -0.92 36.22
N THR A 188 -19.71 -1.92 35.67
CA THR A 188 -18.35 -1.79 35.18
C THR A 188 -18.31 -1.90 33.66
N TYR A 189 -17.38 -1.18 33.04
CA TYR A 189 -17.34 -1.01 31.60
C TYR A 189 -16.05 -1.59 31.01
N ALA A 190 -16.16 -2.21 29.85
CA ALA A 190 -15.04 -2.45 28.96
C ALA A 190 -15.25 -1.63 27.68
N TYR A 191 -14.19 -1.01 27.18
CA TYR A 191 -14.25 -0.10 26.05
C TYR A 191 -13.31 -0.59 24.95
N TYR A 192 -13.78 -0.58 23.70
CA TYR A 192 -13.09 -1.15 22.56
C TYR A 192 -13.07 -0.16 21.41
N ARG A 193 -11.90 -0.04 20.78
CA ARG A 193 -11.70 0.75 19.57
C ARG A 193 -11.04 -0.11 18.52
N LEU A 194 -11.46 0.03 17.27
CA LEU A 194 -10.82 -0.67 16.16
C LEU A 194 -9.36 -0.23 16.10
N GLY A 195 -8.42 -1.18 16.17
CA GLY A 195 -7.01 -0.85 16.00
C GLY A 195 -6.78 -0.40 14.57
N MET A 196 -6.25 0.81 14.37
CA MET A 196 -5.76 1.21 13.05
C MET A 196 -4.63 0.25 12.65
N SER A 197 -4.78 -0.42 11.51
CA SER A 197 -3.71 -1.17 10.85
C SER A 197 -2.78 -0.24 10.08
#